data_AF-A0A356IFC6-F1
#
_entry.id   AF-A0A356IFC6-F1
#
_cell.length_a   1.000
_cell.length_b   1.000
_cell.length_c   1.000
_cell.angle_alpha   90.00
_cell.angle_beta   90.00
_cell.angle_gamma   90.00
#
_symmetry.space_group_name_H-M   'P 1'
#
loop_
_entity.id
_entity.type
_entity.pdbx_description
1 polymer ?
#
loop_
_entity_poly.entity_id
_entity_poly.type
_entity_poly.pdbx_seq_one_letter_code
_entity_poly.pdbx_strand_id
1 'polypeptide(L)'
;MFGLLAMSEALSAQDDVDVLVSRSPGQLSALPDLAVQQVRLDPEGFVVLQVTNGGTAALDVSAEISLLVDGYDQGRFTLSDLGAEAPLQPGQVAEVKTRVLLTGQQRRVLVVVDPDNRIKEENEVHNVFAA
;
A
#
# COMPACT_ATOMS: atom_id res chain seq x y z
N MET A 1 -25.31 -52.04 39.22
CA MET A 1 -23.99 -51.40 39.38
C MET A 1 -24.22 -49.90 39.45
N PHE A 2 -23.45 -49.15 40.25
CA PHE A 2 -23.66 -47.72 40.51
C PHE A 2 -22.94 -46.80 39.50
N GLY A 3 -23.43 -45.56 39.40
CA GLY A 3 -22.64 -44.38 39.02
C GLY A 3 -22.73 -43.94 37.55
N LEU A 4 -22.68 -42.64 37.24
CA LEU A 4 -22.84 -41.44 38.08
C LEU A 4 -23.24 -40.25 37.18
N LEU A 5 -23.82 -39.18 37.75
CA LEU A 5 -24.06 -37.92 37.05
C LEU A 5 -22.76 -37.23 36.60
N ALA A 6 -22.83 -36.54 35.46
CA ALA A 6 -22.14 -35.25 35.25
C ALA A 6 -22.94 -34.40 34.24
N MET A 7 -23.88 -33.61 34.76
CA MET A 7 -24.31 -32.35 34.14
C MET A 7 -23.45 -31.21 34.73
N SER A 8 -23.30 -30.10 33.98
CA SER A 8 -22.64 -28.80 34.27
C SER A 8 -21.47 -28.51 33.31
N GLU A 9 -21.20 -27.31 32.79
CA GLU A 9 -21.81 -25.95 32.75
C GLU A 9 -20.99 -25.15 31.67
N ALA A 10 -21.42 -24.09 30.97
CA ALA A 10 -22.71 -23.42 30.74
C ALA A 10 -22.57 -22.41 29.55
N LEU A 11 -23.55 -21.49 29.37
CA LEU A 11 -23.63 -20.36 28.41
C LEU A 11 -23.84 -20.75 26.92
N SER A 12 -24.93 -20.40 26.23
CA SER A 12 -25.73 -19.16 26.16
C SER A 12 -25.12 -18.04 25.30
N ALA A 13 -25.29 -18.15 23.98
CA ALA A 13 -25.69 -17.07 23.07
C ALA A 13 -26.36 -17.77 21.87
N GLN A 14 -27.70 -17.77 21.72
CA GLN A 14 -28.60 -16.66 21.42
C GLN A 14 -28.68 -16.39 19.91
N ASP A 15 -29.92 -16.24 19.44
CA ASP A 15 -30.33 -16.14 18.04
C ASP A 15 -29.51 -15.13 17.23
N ASP A 16 -29.06 -15.57 16.04
CA ASP A 16 -29.16 -14.74 14.84
C ASP A 16 -29.39 -15.64 13.62
N VAL A 17 -30.68 -15.81 13.29
CA VAL A 17 -31.14 -16.40 12.04
C VAL A 17 -31.04 -15.32 10.95
N ASP A 18 -30.84 -15.72 9.69
CA ASP A 18 -30.85 -14.85 8.50
C ASP A 18 -29.68 -13.88 8.28
N VAL A 19 -28.48 -14.44 8.12
CA VAL A 19 -27.62 -14.03 6.98
C VAL A 19 -27.11 -15.24 6.21
N LEU A 20 -27.99 -15.86 5.43
CA LEU A 20 -27.65 -16.79 4.32
C LEU A 20 -27.02 -16.03 3.13
N VAL A 21 -26.00 -15.20 3.39
CA VAL A 21 -25.15 -14.67 2.32
C VAL A 21 -24.13 -15.74 1.96
N SER A 22 -24.36 -16.34 0.79
CA SER A 22 -23.51 -17.32 0.12
C SER A 22 -22.06 -16.82 -0.01
N ARG A 23 -21.24 -17.09 1.01
CA ARG A 23 -19.77 -16.95 0.93
C ARG A 23 -19.22 -18.08 0.08
N SER A 24 -19.23 -17.90 -1.23
CA SER A 24 -18.53 -18.78 -2.17
C SER A 24 -17.05 -18.86 -1.76
N PRO A 25 -16.48 -20.06 -1.53
CA PRO A 25 -15.06 -20.19 -1.22
C PRO A 25 -14.25 -19.82 -2.48
N GLY A 26 -13.74 -18.59 -2.52
CA GLY A 26 -12.96 -18.10 -3.67
C GLY A 26 -12.92 -16.58 -3.86
N GLN A 27 -13.80 -15.81 -3.22
CA GLN A 27 -13.76 -14.34 -3.35
C GLN A 27 -12.72 -13.72 -2.41
N LEU A 28 -11.45 -13.87 -2.78
CA LEU A 28 -10.40 -12.93 -2.35
C LEU A 28 -10.85 -11.53 -2.79
N SER A 29 -10.81 -10.56 -1.88
CA SER A 29 -11.03 -9.16 -2.25
C SER A 29 -9.83 -8.72 -3.07
N ALA A 30 -10.00 -8.52 -4.37
CA ALA A 30 -8.94 -7.96 -5.20
C ALA A 30 -8.62 -6.54 -4.70
N LEU A 31 -7.34 -6.26 -4.45
CA LEU A 31 -6.84 -4.97 -3.98
C LEU A 31 -5.57 -4.61 -4.79
N PRO A 32 -5.18 -3.33 -4.86
CA PRO A 32 -3.86 -2.95 -5.37
C PRO A 32 -2.75 -3.42 -4.40
N ASP A 33 -1.51 -3.45 -4.86
CA ASP A 33 -0.32 -3.65 -4.03
C ASP A 33 0.80 -2.72 -4.52
N LEU A 34 0.93 -1.55 -3.89
CA LEU A 34 1.84 -0.51 -4.32
C LEU A 34 3.23 -0.75 -3.71
N ALA A 35 4.24 -0.73 -4.57
CA ALA A 35 5.62 -0.84 -4.14
C ALA A 35 6.51 0.15 -4.88
N VAL A 36 7.47 0.72 -4.16
CA VAL A 36 8.54 1.52 -4.78
C VAL A 36 9.61 0.56 -5.28
N GLN A 37 9.59 0.24 -6.57
CA GLN A 37 10.53 -0.68 -7.21
C GLN A 37 11.94 -0.08 -7.31
N GLN A 38 12.04 1.21 -7.64
CA GLN A 38 13.32 1.88 -7.79
C GLN A 38 13.21 3.38 -7.48
N VAL A 39 14.24 3.89 -6.81
CA VAL A 39 14.51 5.32 -6.65
C VAL A 39 15.88 5.60 -7.27
N ARG A 40 15.98 6.60 -8.15
CA ARG A 40 17.25 7.04 -8.74
C ARG A 40 17.35 8.55 -8.78
N LEU A 41 18.55 9.07 -8.51
CA LEU A 41 18.86 10.47 -8.75
C LEU A 41 19.38 10.64 -10.18
N ASP A 42 18.87 11.61 -10.93
CA ASP A 42 19.43 11.95 -12.25
C ASP A 42 20.51 13.06 -12.15
N PRO A 43 21.33 13.26 -13.21
CA PRO A 43 22.37 14.28 -13.22
C PRO A 43 21.85 15.73 -13.19
N GLU A 44 20.56 15.95 -13.47
CA GLU A 44 19.92 17.27 -13.52
C GLU A 44 19.34 17.70 -12.17
N GLY A 45 19.39 16.82 -11.15
CA GLY A 45 18.90 17.07 -9.79
C GLY A 45 17.45 16.69 -9.58
N PHE A 46 16.91 15.73 -10.33
CA PHE A 46 15.61 15.15 -10.08
C PHE A 46 15.73 13.78 -9.41
N VAL A 47 14.70 13.41 -8.65
CA VAL A 47 14.45 12.03 -8.24
C VAL A 47 13.48 11.44 -9.26
N VAL A 48 13.84 10.30 -9.83
CA VAL A 48 12.95 9.46 -10.64
C VAL A 48 12.58 8.24 -9.84
N LEU A 49 11.28 7.97 -9.79
CA LEU A 49 10.63 6.92 -9.01
C LEU A 49 9.99 5.93 -9.98
N GLN A 50 10.08 4.64 -9.67
CA GLN A 50 9.28 3.60 -10.30
C GLN A 50 8.37 3.00 -9.25
N VAL A 51 7.06 3.17 -9.42
CA VAL A 51 6.02 2.63 -8.54
C VAL A 51 5.26 1.55 -9.30
N THR A 52 5.22 0.34 -8.75
CA THR A 52 4.47 -0.80 -9.30
C THR A 52 3.15 -0.98 -8.60
N ASN A 53 2.15 -1.50 -9.31
CA ASN A 53 1.01 -2.19 -8.71
C ASN A 53 1.17 -3.71 -8.89
N GLY A 54 1.59 -4.43 -7.85
CA GLY A 54 1.76 -5.88 -7.83
C GLY A 54 0.47 -6.67 -7.52
N GLY A 55 -0.61 -5.99 -7.13
CA GLY A 55 -1.82 -6.60 -6.60
C GLY A 55 -2.77 -7.08 -7.69
N THR A 56 -3.93 -7.58 -7.30
CA THR A 56 -4.92 -8.15 -8.23
C THR A 56 -6.02 -7.17 -8.69
N ALA A 57 -6.10 -5.96 -8.11
CA ALA A 57 -6.97 -4.88 -8.60
C ALA A 57 -6.18 -3.68 -9.14
N ALA A 58 -6.81 -2.91 -10.01
CA ALA A 58 -6.27 -1.65 -10.51
C ALA A 58 -6.33 -0.55 -9.44
N LEU A 59 -5.37 0.39 -9.49
CA LEU A 59 -5.40 1.61 -8.69
C LEU A 59 -6.08 2.73 -9.48
N ASP A 60 -7.36 3.00 -9.18
CA ASP A 60 -8.15 4.07 -9.79
C ASP A 60 -7.94 5.47 -9.15
N VAL A 61 -7.39 5.51 -7.93
CA VAL A 61 -7.12 6.75 -7.17
C VAL A 61 -5.63 7.08 -7.15
N SER A 62 -5.28 8.35 -7.28
CA SER A 62 -3.87 8.74 -7.26
C SER A 62 -3.27 8.64 -5.86
N ALA A 63 -2.32 7.72 -5.66
CA ALA A 63 -1.63 7.56 -4.38
C ALA A 63 -0.76 8.78 -4.06
N GLU A 64 -0.72 9.17 -2.78
CA GLU A 64 0.21 10.18 -2.29
C GLU A 64 1.63 9.60 -2.14
N ILE A 65 2.64 10.43 -2.29
CA ILE A 65 4.06 10.10 -2.17
C ILE A 65 4.71 11.16 -1.28
N SER A 66 5.34 10.72 -0.20
CA SER A 66 6.22 11.55 0.63
C SER A 66 7.68 11.31 0.24
N LEU A 67 8.44 12.40 0.09
CA LEU A 67 9.86 12.36 -0.31
C LEU A 67 10.73 13.08 0.72
N LEU A 68 11.67 12.36 1.31
CA LEU A 68 12.67 12.91 2.22
C LEU A 68 14.07 12.76 1.63
N VAL A 69 14.89 13.81 1.75
CA VAL A 69 16.30 13.79 1.36
C VAL A 69 17.14 14.20 2.57
N ASP A 70 18.07 13.33 2.96
CA ASP A 70 18.90 13.46 4.17
C ASP A 70 18.08 13.67 5.47
N GLY A 71 16.86 13.16 5.49
CA GLY A 71 15.89 13.33 6.59
C GLY A 71 15.07 14.62 6.54
N TYR A 72 15.32 15.51 5.56
CA TYR A 72 14.52 16.70 5.34
C TYR A 72 13.39 16.43 4.34
N ASP A 73 12.15 16.70 4.77
CA ASP A 73 10.97 16.63 3.92
C ASP A 73 11.10 17.57 2.71
N GLN A 74 10.92 17.03 1.51
CA GLN A 74 10.90 17.75 0.23
C GLN A 74 9.47 18.06 -0.23
N GLY A 75 8.45 17.51 0.44
CA GLY A 75 7.04 17.66 0.14
C GLY A 75 6.32 16.35 -0.15
N ARG A 76 5.00 16.47 -0.25
CA ARG A 76 4.07 15.41 -0.67
C ARG A 76 3.53 15.73 -2.08
N PHE A 77 3.36 14.70 -2.89
CA PHE A 77 2.86 14.75 -4.27
C PHE A 77 1.92 13.59 -4.52
N THR A 78 0.98 13.67 -5.46
CA THR A 78 0.29 12.47 -5.96
C THR A 78 1.04 11.87 -7.14
N LEU A 79 0.83 10.57 -7.42
CA LEU A 79 1.31 9.92 -8.64
C LEU A 79 0.94 10.72 -9.91
N SER A 80 -0.26 11.29 -9.94
CA SER A 80 -0.78 12.07 -11.08
C SER A 80 -0.18 13.46 -11.18
N ASP A 81 0.15 14.13 -10.06
CA ASP A 81 0.90 15.41 -10.08
C ASP A 81 2.28 15.22 -10.74
N LEU A 82 2.86 14.02 -10.60
CA LEU A 82 4.14 13.64 -11.19
C LEU A 82 4.01 12.95 -12.56
N GLY A 83 2.81 12.93 -13.14
CA GLY A 83 2.56 12.51 -14.52
C GLY A 83 2.15 11.05 -14.74
N ALA A 84 1.87 10.26 -13.69
CA ALA A 84 1.34 8.91 -13.87
C ALA A 84 -0.07 8.92 -14.45
N GLU A 85 -0.30 8.12 -15.49
CA GLU A 85 -1.64 7.82 -15.99
C GLU A 85 -2.41 6.95 -15.00
N ALA A 86 -3.72 7.17 -14.93
CA ALA A 86 -4.64 6.37 -14.12
C ALA A 86 -5.66 5.66 -15.02
N PRO A 87 -6.09 4.42 -14.69
CA PRO A 87 -5.68 3.65 -13.51
C PRO A 87 -4.37 2.86 -13.72
N LEU A 88 -3.60 2.66 -12.64
CA LEU A 88 -2.42 1.79 -12.67
C LEU A 88 -2.86 0.33 -12.51
N GLN A 89 -2.85 -0.43 -13.61
CA GLN A 89 -3.34 -1.81 -13.67
C GLN A 89 -2.40 -2.79 -12.92
N PRO A 90 -2.89 -3.97 -12.51
CA PRO A 90 -2.07 -5.08 -12.06
C PRO A 90 -0.86 -5.35 -12.97
N GLY A 91 0.32 -5.43 -12.38
CA GLY A 91 1.61 -5.65 -13.04
C GLY A 91 2.19 -4.43 -13.77
N GLN A 92 1.54 -3.27 -13.78
CA GLN A 92 2.08 -2.05 -14.40
C GLN A 92 3.06 -1.31 -13.48
N VAL A 93 3.94 -0.52 -14.11
CA VAL A 93 4.91 0.38 -13.49
C VAL A 93 4.61 1.81 -13.94
N ALA A 94 4.40 2.72 -13.01
CA ALA A 94 4.45 4.16 -13.25
C ALA A 94 5.88 4.66 -13.03
N GLU A 95 6.51 5.22 -14.06
CA GLU A 95 7.74 6.01 -13.89
C GLU A 95 7.38 7.49 -13.75
N VAL A 96 7.72 8.10 -12.61
CA VAL A 96 7.40 9.49 -12.29
C VAL A 96 8.64 10.27 -11.84
N LYS A 97 8.69 11.58 -12.11
CA LYS A 97 9.89 12.42 -11.93
C LYS A 97 9.55 13.69 -11.16
N THR A 98 10.27 13.97 -10.07
CA THR A 98 10.13 15.22 -9.30
C THR A 98 11.47 15.93 -9.09
N ARG A 99 11.45 17.26 -9.09
CA ARG A 99 12.65 18.09 -8.86
C ARG A 99 12.87 18.23 -7.36
N VAL A 100 14.10 18.00 -6.91
CA VAL A 100 14.50 18.18 -5.51
C VAL A 100 15.60 19.23 -5.38
N LEU A 101 15.58 19.96 -4.26
CA LEU A 101 16.57 21.00 -3.96
C LEU A 101 17.73 20.39 -3.18
N LEU A 102 18.71 19.90 -3.93
CA LEU A 102 19.77 19.05 -3.39
C LEU A 102 21.01 19.84 -2.96
N THR A 103 21.18 20.03 -1.65
CA THR A 103 22.34 20.68 -1.05
C THR A 103 23.39 19.64 -0.60
N GLY A 104 24.62 19.72 -1.12
CA GLY A 104 25.71 18.80 -0.72
C GLY A 104 25.89 17.56 -1.61
N GLN A 105 26.82 16.67 -1.24
CA GLN A 105 27.35 15.58 -2.09
C GLN A 105 26.90 14.15 -1.73
N GLN A 106 26.44 13.90 -0.50
CA GLN A 106 25.82 12.64 -0.09
C GLN A 106 24.35 12.93 0.19
N ARG A 107 23.46 12.08 -0.33
CA ARG A 107 22.00 12.27 -0.29
C ARG A 107 21.34 10.93 -0.03
N ARG A 108 20.85 10.71 1.18
CA ARG A 108 19.98 9.57 1.49
C ARG A 108 18.58 9.91 1.03
N VAL A 109 18.01 9.15 0.10
CA VAL A 109 16.66 9.40 -0.41
C VAL A 109 15.70 8.37 0.17
N LEU A 110 14.72 8.83 0.94
CA LEU A 110 13.63 7.99 1.46
C LEU A 110 12.34 8.38 0.75
N VAL A 111 11.65 7.38 0.20
CA VAL A 111 10.37 7.52 -0.49
C VAL A 111 9.35 6.65 0.20
N VAL A 112 8.16 7.20 0.46
CA VAL A 112 7.01 6.47 1.00
C VAL A 112 5.81 6.73 0.12
N VAL A 113 5.25 5.68 -0.47
CA VAL A 113 3.94 5.71 -1.16
C VAL A 113 2.83 5.50 -0.12
N ASP A 114 1.70 6.16 -0.30
CA ASP A 114 0.59 6.26 0.64
C ASP A 114 1.02 6.37 2.12
N PRO A 115 1.76 7.44 2.48
CA PRO A 115 2.37 7.60 3.80
C PRO A 115 1.35 7.68 4.96
N ASP A 116 0.08 7.91 4.65
CA ASP A 116 -1.01 8.02 5.61
C ASP A 116 -1.90 6.74 5.66
N ASN A 117 -1.59 5.70 4.86
CA ASN A 117 -2.34 4.45 4.75
C ASN A 117 -3.85 4.67 4.52
N ARG A 118 -4.18 5.32 3.40
CA ARG A 118 -5.54 5.67 2.97
C ARG A 118 -6.08 4.76 1.87
N ILE A 119 -5.19 4.17 1.08
CA ILE A 119 -5.46 3.11 0.11
C ILE A 119 -5.36 1.80 0.88
N LYS A 120 -6.31 0.90 0.66
CA LYS A 120 -6.24 -0.44 1.24
C LYS A 120 -5.60 -1.37 0.23
N GLU A 121 -4.55 -2.06 0.65
CA GLU A 121 -3.67 -2.82 -0.24
C GLU A 121 -3.70 -4.33 0.07
N GLU A 122 -3.12 -5.15 -0.81
CA GLU A 122 -2.84 -6.56 -0.49
C GLU A 122 -1.70 -6.66 0.53
N ASN A 123 -0.69 -5.77 0.45
CA ASN A 123 0.43 -5.77 1.38
C ASN A 123 1.02 -4.37 1.69
N GLU A 124 0.51 -3.79 2.78
CA GLU A 124 0.86 -2.48 3.36
C GLU A 124 2.37 -2.25 3.72
N VAL A 125 3.27 -3.23 3.57
CA VAL A 125 4.68 -3.09 4.01
C VAL A 125 5.70 -2.80 2.90
N HIS A 126 5.29 -2.75 1.63
CA HIS A 126 6.22 -2.57 0.49
C HIS A 126 6.32 -1.12 -0.03
N ASN A 127 5.64 -0.19 0.63
CA ASN A 127 5.47 1.17 0.16
C ASN A 127 6.72 2.08 0.38
N VAL A 128 7.81 1.55 0.96
CA VAL A 128 8.97 2.32 1.44
C VAL A 128 10.26 1.90 0.72
N PHE A 129 11.03 2.87 0.21
CA PHE A 129 12.36 2.65 -0.36
C PHE A 129 13.38 3.66 0.17
N ALA A 130 14.60 3.19 0.48
CA ALA A 130 15.73 4.01 0.90
C ALA A 130 16.95 3.78 0.00
N ALA A 131 17.51 4.87 -0.53
CA ALA A 131 18.70 4.92 -1.39
C ALA A 131 19.85 5.71 -0.74
#